data_AF-A0A7C6DN83-F1
#
_entry.id   AF-A0A7C6DN83-F1
#
_cell.length_a   1.000
_cell.length_b   1.000
_cell.length_c   1.000
_cell.angle_alpha   90.00
_cell.angle_beta   90.00
_cell.angle_gamma   90.00
#
_symmetry.space_group_name_H-M   'P 1'
#
loop_
_entity.id
_entity.type
_entity.pdbx_description
1 polymer ?
#
loop_
_entity_poly.entity_id
_entity_poly.type
_entity_poly.pdbx_seq_one_letter_code
_entity_poly.pdbx_strand_id
1 'polypeptide(L)'
;SGVVVHETEDDYNAWLDEQKHAVLYPPEDPVLRGLQILQSGTYNCAGCHTLNALGWTGTTGPALNGVGDRAASARAAATGLSPHDYLEQSILNPTSYLAPGYGPLMVVRPTPTEQDAYYISSYLCTQTATGESACPDIQTPPSQ
;
A
#
# COMPACT_ATOMS: atom_id res chain seq x y z
N SER A 1 -17.70 16.25 -21.70
CA SER A 1 -18.65 15.13 -21.51
C SER A 1 -18.84 14.41 -22.83
N GLY A 2 -18.64 13.09 -22.85
CA GLY A 2 -18.84 12.23 -24.01
C GLY A 2 -20.07 11.34 -23.81
N VAL A 3 -20.64 10.85 -24.91
CA VAL A 3 -21.72 9.85 -24.89
C VAL A 3 -21.07 8.47 -25.03
N VAL A 4 -21.36 7.56 -24.10
CA VAL A 4 -20.99 6.14 -24.19
C VAL A 4 -22.21 5.37 -24.68
N VAL A 5 -22.05 4.56 -25.73
CA VAL A 5 -23.11 3.77 -26.35
C VAL A 5 -22.73 2.30 -26.27
N HIS A 6 -23.65 1.47 -25.80
CA HIS A 6 -23.51 0.01 -25.76
C HIS A 6 -24.44 -0.64 -26.79
N GLU A 7 -24.02 -1.76 -27.38
CA GLU A 7 -24.76 -2.43 -28.46
C GLU A 7 -26.05 -3.09 -27.97
N THR A 8 -26.07 -3.55 -26.71
CA THR A 8 -27.22 -4.20 -26.09
C THR A 8 -27.62 -3.52 -24.79
N GLU A 9 -28.88 -3.73 -24.38
CA GLU A 9 -29.39 -3.27 -23.08
C GLU A 9 -28.67 -3.97 -21.91
N ASP A 10 -28.30 -5.24 -22.07
CA ASP A 10 -27.55 -6.00 -21.06
C ASP A 10 -26.14 -5.43 -20.86
N ASP A 11 -25.43 -5.09 -21.94
CA ASP A 11 -24.10 -4.45 -21.87
C ASP A 11 -24.17 -3.05 -21.24
N TYR A 12 -25.24 -2.30 -21.58
CA TYR A 12 -25.50 -1.01 -20.94
C TYR A 12 -25.76 -1.16 -19.44
N ASN A 13 -26.58 -2.13 -19.05
CA ASN A 13 -26.93 -2.36 -17.65
C ASN A 13 -25.73 -2.83 -16.84
N ALA A 14 -24.88 -3.73 -17.38
CA ALA A 14 -23.65 -4.16 -16.72
C ALA A 14 -22.68 -2.99 -16.49
N TRP A 15 -22.43 -2.18 -17.52
CA TRP A 15 -21.61 -0.98 -17.39
C TRP A 15 -22.21 0.01 -16.38
N LEU A 16 -23.52 0.25 -16.47
CA LEU A 16 -24.22 1.18 -15.60
C LEU A 16 -24.20 0.73 -14.15
N ASP A 17 -24.32 -0.57 -13.88
CA ASP A 17 -24.31 -1.13 -12.54
C ASP A 17 -22.92 -1.05 -11.90
N GLU A 18 -21.84 -1.23 -12.67
CA GLU A 18 -20.48 -0.95 -12.21
C GLU A 18 -20.30 0.53 -11.84
N GLN A 19 -20.75 1.45 -12.71
CA GLN A 19 -20.68 2.89 -12.45
C GLN A 19 -21.52 3.29 -11.24
N LYS A 20 -22.75 2.77 -11.12
CA LYS A 20 -23.61 3.00 -9.95
C LYS A 20 -22.98 2.42 -8.69
N HIS A 21 -22.37 1.24 -8.77
CA HIS A 21 -21.70 0.63 -7.62
C HIS A 21 -20.57 1.52 -7.12
N ALA A 22 -19.71 2.03 -8.02
CA ALA A 22 -18.65 2.96 -7.66
C ALA A 22 -19.17 4.31 -7.09
N VAL A 23 -20.33 4.78 -7.56
CA VAL A 23 -20.97 6.01 -7.05
C VAL A 23 -21.64 5.79 -5.68
N LEU A 24 -22.31 4.66 -5.49
CA LEU A 24 -23.02 4.31 -4.26
C LEU A 24 -22.07 3.81 -3.16
N TYR A 25 -20.96 3.17 -3.57
CA TYR A 25 -19.93 2.60 -2.73
C TYR A 25 -18.56 3.05 -3.27
N PRO A 26 -18.16 4.32 -3.02
CA PRO A 26 -16.85 4.78 -3.43
C PRO A 26 -15.78 3.85 -2.85
N PRO A 27 -14.71 3.54 -3.61
CA PRO A 27 -13.64 2.70 -3.10
C PRO A 27 -13.10 3.31 -1.80
N GLU A 28 -12.87 2.45 -0.80
CA GLU A 28 -12.30 2.87 0.47
C GLU A 28 -10.98 3.59 0.22
N ASP A 29 -10.74 4.72 0.90
CA ASP A 29 -9.46 5.41 0.81
C ASP A 29 -8.34 4.44 1.21
N PRO A 30 -7.46 4.05 0.27
CA PRO A 30 -6.48 3.00 0.53
C PRO A 30 -5.46 3.41 1.60
N VAL A 31 -5.20 4.71 1.76
CA VAL A 31 -4.32 5.24 2.81
C VAL A 31 -5.01 5.07 4.16
N LEU A 32 -6.28 5.46 4.26
CA LEU A 32 -7.05 5.31 5.50
C LEU A 32 -7.21 3.83 5.87
N ARG A 33 -7.45 2.96 4.90
CA ARG A 33 -7.55 1.52 5.13
C ARG A 33 -6.23 0.94 5.62
N GLY A 34 -5.12 1.31 5.00
CA GLY A 34 -3.78 0.91 5.44
C GLY A 34 -3.49 1.33 6.88
N LEU A 35 -3.86 2.55 7.24
CA LEU A 35 -3.76 3.06 8.61
C LEU A 35 -4.54 2.19 9.60
N GLN A 36 -5.80 1.85 9.30
CA GLN A 36 -6.63 1.03 10.18
C GLN A 36 -6.05 -0.38 10.38
N ILE A 37 -5.52 -0.99 9.31
CA ILE A 37 -4.86 -2.31 9.38
C ILE A 37 -3.61 -2.26 10.26
N LEU A 38 -2.80 -1.20 10.15
CA LEU A 38 -1.62 -1.05 11.00
C LEU A 38 -2.03 -0.82 12.47
N GLN A 39 -3.07 -0.02 12.72
CA GLN A 39 -3.58 0.24 14.07
C GLN A 39 -4.20 -0.99 14.76
N SER A 40 -4.78 -1.92 14.00
CA SER A 40 -5.35 -3.16 14.58
C SER A 40 -4.28 -4.06 15.21
N GLY A 41 -3.02 -3.91 14.80
CA GLY A 41 -1.91 -4.73 15.27
C GLY A 41 -1.92 -6.16 14.73
N THR A 42 -2.77 -6.48 13.74
CA THR A 42 -2.93 -7.84 13.20
C THR A 42 -1.60 -8.48 12.81
N TYR A 43 -0.67 -7.70 12.22
CA TYR A 43 0.60 -8.20 11.66
C TYR A 43 1.84 -7.92 12.51
N ASN A 44 1.68 -7.39 13.73
CA ASN A 44 2.77 -7.09 14.68
C ASN A 44 3.97 -6.29 14.10
N CYS A 45 3.74 -5.42 13.13
CA CYS A 45 4.80 -4.59 12.52
C CYS A 45 5.54 -3.73 13.56
N ALA A 46 4.79 -3.27 14.57
CA ALA A 46 5.28 -2.42 15.67
C ALA A 46 6.42 -3.05 16.49
N GLY A 47 6.48 -4.38 16.56
CA GLY A 47 7.51 -5.09 17.33
C GLY A 47 8.93 -4.92 16.75
N CYS A 48 9.03 -4.68 15.44
CA CYS A 48 10.31 -4.59 14.75
C CYS A 48 10.60 -3.22 14.16
N HIS A 49 9.57 -2.45 13.80
CA HIS A 49 9.73 -1.19 13.07
C HIS A 49 9.34 0.02 13.90
N THR A 50 10.10 1.10 13.75
CA THR A 50 9.79 2.40 14.35
C THR A 50 8.90 3.19 13.40
N LEU A 51 7.81 3.74 13.92
CA LEU A 51 6.87 4.58 13.19
C LEU A 51 6.19 5.55 14.16
N ASN A 52 6.62 6.81 14.14
CA ASN A 52 6.24 7.80 15.14
C ASN A 52 4.74 8.14 15.06
N ALA A 53 4.19 8.17 13.85
CA ALA A 53 2.77 8.42 13.61
C ALA A 53 1.83 7.42 14.34
N LEU A 54 2.33 6.20 14.61
CA LEU A 54 1.61 5.16 15.35
C LEU A 54 2.20 4.86 16.74
N GLY A 55 3.19 5.65 17.18
CA GLY A 55 3.87 5.43 18.46
C GLY A 55 4.71 4.16 18.52
N TRP A 56 5.11 3.58 17.39
CA TRP A 56 5.91 2.35 17.35
C TRP A 56 7.39 2.64 17.56
N THR A 57 8.04 1.78 18.35
CA THR A 57 9.44 1.96 18.78
C THR A 57 10.34 0.78 18.43
N GLY A 58 9.90 -0.17 17.59
CA GLY A 58 10.71 -1.32 17.22
C GLY A 58 11.95 -0.91 16.43
N THR A 59 13.12 -1.44 16.77
CA THR A 59 14.40 -1.08 16.11
C THR A 59 15.12 -2.25 15.46
N THR A 60 14.51 -3.43 15.47
CA THR A 60 15.07 -4.65 14.85
C THR A 60 15.11 -4.52 13.32
N GLY A 61 14.07 -3.90 12.73
CA GLY A 61 13.96 -3.62 11.30
C GLY A 61 14.25 -2.15 10.97
N PRO A 62 14.27 -1.79 9.67
CA PRO A 62 14.43 -0.41 9.24
C PRO A 62 13.28 0.47 9.73
N ALA A 63 13.55 1.73 10.10
CA ALA A 63 12.50 2.66 10.46
C ALA A 63 11.50 2.85 9.30
N LEU A 64 10.22 2.99 9.61
CA LEU A 64 9.17 3.32 8.64
C LEU A 64 8.93 4.82 8.51
N ASN A 65 9.42 5.63 9.48
CA ASN A 65 9.46 7.09 9.35
C ASN A 65 10.25 7.50 8.09
N GLY A 66 9.62 8.20 7.14
CA GLY A 66 10.28 8.58 5.88
C GLY A 66 10.46 7.42 4.88
N VAL A 67 9.73 6.30 5.04
CA VAL A 67 9.89 5.15 4.15
C VAL A 67 9.39 5.44 2.74
N GLY A 68 8.37 6.31 2.59
CA GLY A 68 7.91 6.77 1.28
C GLY A 68 9.03 7.45 0.48
N ASP A 69 9.79 8.35 1.13
CA ASP A 69 10.92 9.03 0.49
C ASP A 69 12.00 8.04 0.05
N ARG A 70 12.29 7.03 0.89
CA ARG A 70 13.28 5.99 0.56
C ARG A 70 12.78 5.08 -0.56
N ALA A 71 11.49 4.73 -0.54
CA ALA A 71 10.83 3.94 -1.57
C ALA A 71 10.97 4.63 -2.94
N ALA A 72 10.65 5.92 -3.02
CA ALA A 72 10.70 6.70 -4.26
C ALA A 72 12.10 7.13 -4.74
N SER A 73 13.13 6.90 -3.92
CA SER A 73 14.50 7.25 -4.27
C SER A 73 15.39 6.02 -4.40
N ALA A 74 16.18 5.72 -3.38
CA ALA A 74 17.21 4.69 -3.42
C ALA A 74 16.65 3.28 -3.63
N ARG A 75 15.39 3.03 -3.29
CA ARG A 75 14.77 1.70 -3.44
C ARG A 75 14.25 1.48 -4.85
N ALA A 76 13.43 2.38 -5.38
CA ALA A 76 13.01 2.36 -6.78
C ALA A 76 14.22 2.27 -7.72
N ALA A 77 15.28 3.04 -7.48
CA ALA A 77 16.51 2.99 -8.28
C ALA A 77 17.24 1.62 -8.20
N ALA A 78 17.19 0.94 -7.05
CA ALA A 78 17.89 -0.32 -6.84
C ALA A 78 17.11 -1.55 -7.34
N THR A 79 15.78 -1.49 -7.35
CA THR A 79 14.92 -2.62 -7.70
C THR A 79 14.28 -2.49 -9.08
N GLY A 80 14.22 -1.26 -9.63
CA GLY A 80 13.46 -0.95 -10.85
C GLY A 80 11.94 -0.96 -10.65
N LEU A 81 11.46 -1.06 -9.41
CA LEU A 81 10.04 -1.07 -9.06
C LEU A 81 9.52 0.34 -8.83
N SER A 82 8.21 0.53 -8.99
CA SER A 82 7.56 1.72 -8.44
C SER A 82 7.70 1.75 -6.91
N PRO A 83 7.53 2.91 -6.26
CA PRO A 83 7.68 3.00 -4.81
C PRO A 83 6.64 2.14 -4.07
N HIS A 84 5.43 2.05 -4.61
CA HIS A 84 4.36 1.21 -4.06
C HIS A 84 4.68 -0.28 -4.24
N ASP A 85 5.05 -0.71 -5.45
CA ASP A 85 5.41 -2.12 -5.73
C ASP A 85 6.60 -2.58 -4.88
N TYR A 86 7.57 -1.70 -4.61
CA TYR A 86 8.68 -1.98 -3.72
C TYR A 86 8.21 -2.26 -2.28
N LEU A 87 7.30 -1.44 -1.76
CA LEU A 87 6.75 -1.59 -0.41
C LEU A 87 5.92 -2.88 -0.32
N GLU A 88 5.09 -3.15 -1.32
CA GLU A 88 4.26 -4.35 -1.38
C GLU A 88 5.12 -5.61 -1.47
N GLN A 89 6.12 -5.63 -2.36
CA GLN A 89 7.10 -6.71 -2.43
C GLN A 89 7.85 -6.88 -1.10
N SER A 90 8.20 -5.79 -0.41
CA SER A 90 8.89 -5.86 0.88
C SER A 90 8.02 -6.52 1.97
N ILE A 91 6.70 -6.44 1.86
CA ILE A 91 5.76 -7.05 2.81
C ILE A 91 5.50 -8.51 2.46
N LEU A 92 5.20 -8.80 1.19
CA LEU A 92 4.82 -10.14 0.72
C LEU A 92 6.03 -11.07 0.54
N ASN A 93 7.15 -10.50 0.10
CA ASN A 93 8.38 -11.22 -0.25
C ASN A 93 9.63 -10.50 0.33
N PRO A 94 9.75 -10.40 1.67
CA PRO A 94 10.76 -9.55 2.34
C PRO A 94 12.22 -9.91 2.05
N THR A 95 12.49 -11.09 1.48
CA THR A 95 13.85 -11.52 1.10
C THR A 95 14.23 -11.16 -0.33
N SER A 96 13.31 -10.66 -1.16
CA SER A 96 13.59 -10.26 -2.55
C SER A 96 14.53 -9.05 -2.64
N TYR A 97 14.45 -8.14 -1.67
CA TYR A 97 15.38 -7.04 -1.51
C TYR A 97 15.60 -6.75 -0.02
N LEU A 98 16.85 -6.80 0.43
CA LEU A 98 17.21 -6.45 1.79
C LEU A 98 17.61 -4.98 1.88
N ALA A 99 16.97 -4.23 2.78
CA ALA A 99 17.38 -2.86 3.06
C ALA A 99 18.86 -2.83 3.53
N PRO A 100 19.68 -1.87 3.07
CA PRO A 100 21.08 -1.74 3.48
C PRO A 100 21.24 -1.77 5.00
N GLY A 101 22.11 -2.65 5.49
CA GLY A 101 22.39 -2.83 6.92
C GLY A 101 21.47 -3.83 7.65
N TYR A 102 20.49 -4.43 6.97
CA TYR A 102 19.56 -5.40 7.57
C TYR A 102 19.70 -6.79 6.94
N GLY A 103 19.59 -7.83 7.77
CA GLY A 103 19.50 -9.22 7.34
C GLY A 103 18.07 -9.67 7.04
N PRO A 104 17.88 -10.93 6.56
CA PRO A 104 16.55 -11.50 6.24
C PRO A 104 15.78 -11.88 7.51
N LEU A 105 15.44 -10.88 8.34
CA LEU A 105 14.78 -11.06 9.64
C LEU A 105 13.30 -10.66 9.63
N MET A 106 12.81 -10.03 8.55
CA MET A 106 11.43 -9.60 8.45
C MET A 106 10.53 -10.84 8.25
N VAL A 107 9.82 -11.20 9.32
CA VAL A 107 8.83 -12.27 9.35
C VAL A 107 7.48 -11.65 9.67
N VAL A 108 6.54 -11.68 8.73
CA VAL A 108 5.18 -11.16 8.96
C VAL A 108 4.27 -12.35 9.26
N ARG A 109 3.73 -12.41 10.48
CA ARG A 109 2.79 -13.47 10.89
C ARG A 109 1.59 -12.86 11.60
N PRO A 110 0.35 -13.17 11.16
CA PRO A 110 0.02 -13.91 9.94
C PRO A 110 0.57 -13.23 8.68
N THR A 111 0.72 -13.97 7.57
CA THR A 111 1.10 -13.36 6.29
C THR A 111 -0.04 -12.45 5.84
N PRO A 112 0.22 -11.17 5.49
CA PRO A 112 -0.81 -10.30 4.92
C PRO A 112 -1.36 -10.86 3.62
N THR A 113 -2.63 -10.58 3.34
CA THR A 113 -3.17 -10.79 1.99
C THR A 113 -2.54 -9.77 1.03
N GLU A 114 -2.60 -10.03 -0.28
CA GLU A 114 -2.17 -9.04 -1.29
C GLU A 114 -2.93 -7.72 -1.11
N GLN A 115 -4.23 -7.81 -0.81
CA GLN A 115 -5.07 -6.65 -0.56
C GLN A 115 -4.64 -5.84 0.67
N ASP A 116 -4.34 -6.49 1.79
CA ASP A 116 -3.85 -5.81 2.99
C ASP A 116 -2.44 -5.23 2.77
N ALA A 117 -1.58 -5.96 2.04
CA ALA A 117 -0.25 -5.47 1.67
C ALA A 117 -0.34 -4.22 0.78
N TYR A 118 -1.25 -4.20 -0.19
CA TYR A 118 -1.55 -3.02 -1.01
C TYR A 118 -1.94 -1.83 -0.14
N TYR A 119 -2.93 -1.99 0.76
CA TYR A 119 -3.41 -0.90 1.62
C TYR A 119 -2.33 -0.41 2.59
N ILE A 120 -1.60 -1.33 3.25
CA ILE A 120 -0.47 -0.98 4.10
C ILE A 120 0.56 -0.18 3.30
N SER A 121 0.90 -0.62 2.09
CA SER A 121 1.88 0.05 1.22
C SER A 121 1.41 1.45 0.84
N SER A 122 0.12 1.63 0.55
CA SER A 122 -0.48 2.94 0.28
C SER A 122 -0.34 3.90 1.46
N TYR A 123 -0.55 3.45 2.69
CA TYR A 123 -0.26 4.26 3.87
C TYR A 123 1.24 4.55 4.04
N LEU A 124 2.10 3.56 3.81
CA LEU A 124 3.55 3.73 3.90
C LEU A 124 4.09 4.72 2.86
N CYS A 125 3.44 4.84 1.70
CA CYS A 125 3.75 5.86 0.70
C CYS A 125 3.60 7.29 1.23
N THR A 126 2.74 7.54 2.21
CA THR A 126 2.56 8.89 2.81
C THR A 126 3.56 9.19 3.92
N GLN A 127 4.38 8.21 4.32
CA GLN A 127 5.42 8.42 5.32
C GLN A 127 6.63 9.07 4.66
N THR A 128 6.47 10.35 4.31
CA THR A 128 7.46 11.23 3.69
C THR A 128 7.74 12.42 4.61
N ALA A 129 8.80 13.17 4.32
CA ALA A 129 9.09 14.41 5.02
C ALA A 129 8.00 15.50 4.80
N THR A 130 7.29 15.46 3.66
CA THR A 130 6.24 16.42 3.32
C THR A 130 4.85 15.98 3.78
N GLY A 131 4.65 14.69 4.05
CA GLY A 131 3.34 14.07 4.30
C GLY A 131 2.53 13.81 3.02
N GLU A 132 3.03 14.23 1.86
CA GLU A 132 2.45 13.87 0.56
C GLU A 132 2.85 12.45 0.17
N SER A 133 1.98 11.76 -0.56
CA SER A 133 2.27 10.41 -1.05
C SER A 133 3.46 10.40 -2.01
N ALA A 134 4.42 9.51 -1.78
CA ALA A 134 5.51 9.21 -2.70
C ALA A 134 5.07 8.30 -3.87
N CYS A 135 3.81 7.86 -3.89
CA CYS A 135 3.25 6.94 -4.88
C CYS A 135 2.11 7.66 -5.62
N PRO A 136 2.32 8.07 -6.89
CA PRO A 136 1.35 8.87 -7.63
C PRO A 136 0.14 8.08 -8.15
N ASP A 137 0.22 6.75 -8.19
CA ASP A 137 -0.77 5.88 -8.86
C ASP A 137 -1.76 5.17 -7.91
N ILE A 138 -1.91 5.63 -6.66
CA ILE A 138 -2.79 4.98 -5.65
C ILE A 138 -4.28 5.29 -5.89
N GLN A 139 -4.80 5.05 -7.09
CA GLN A 139 -6.17 5.45 -7.45
C GLN A 139 -7.19 4.31 -7.32
N THR A 140 -6.76 3.05 -7.28
CA THR A 140 -7.69 1.91 -7.11
C THR A 140 -6.99 0.68 -6.53
N PRO A 141 -7.50 0.09 -5.43
CA PRO A 141 -7.08 -1.22 -4.97
C PRO A 141 -7.38 -2.31 -6.02
N PRO A 142 -6.64 -3.43 -6.03
CA PRO A 142 -6.99 -4.59 -6.85
C PRO A 142 -8.42 -5.06 -6.55
N SER A 143 -9.11 -5.59 -7.55
CA SER A 143 -10.47 -6.11 -7.39
C SER A 143 -10.51 -7.29 -6.41
N GLN A 144 -11.59 -7.38 -5.61
CA GLN A 144 -11.83 -8.48 -4.66
C GLN A 144 -11.94 -9.86 -5.32
#